data_AF-A0AAN9VP63-F1
#
_entry.id   AF-A0AAN9VP63-F1
#
_cell.length_a   1.000
_cell.length_b   1.000
_cell.length_c   1.000
_cell.angle_alpha   90.00
_cell.angle_beta   90.00
_cell.angle_gamma   90.00
#
_symmetry.space_group_name_H-M   'P 1'
#
loop_
_entity.id
_entity.type
_entity.pdbx_description
1 polymer ?
#
loop_
_entity_poly.entity_id
_entity_poly.type
_entity_poly.pdbx_seq_one_letter_code
_entity_poly.pdbx_strand_id
1 'polypeptide(L)'
;MMLLTPKDGGPEFFGLSHPTIQNLIQSCPGTRKCSLYKWSKFEVSRSAELPIEENDASLNFDALQRSIAFYKLYMHMLHEEQPVEPVTRENNLRDLLMA
;
A
#
# COMPACT_ATOMS: atom_id res chain seq x y z
N MET A 1 -15.06 -11.21 -6.95
CA MET A 1 -13.64 -11.00 -6.63
C MET A 1 -13.46 -9.51 -6.37
N MET A 2 -13.59 -9.07 -5.12
CA MET A 2 -13.34 -7.66 -4.78
C MET A 2 -11.84 -7.42 -4.90
N LEU A 3 -11.46 -6.61 -5.87
CA LEU A 3 -10.12 -6.04 -5.92
C LEU A 3 -9.96 -5.21 -4.65
N LEU A 4 -9.27 -5.76 -3.66
CA LEU A 4 -8.64 -4.94 -2.62
C LEU A 4 -7.53 -4.17 -3.34
N THR A 5 -7.90 -3.11 -4.05
CA THR A 5 -7.00 -1.97 -4.17
C THR A 5 -6.56 -1.63 -2.76
N PRO A 6 -5.30 -1.22 -2.50
CA PRO A 6 -4.93 -0.73 -1.19
C PRO A 6 -5.87 0.44 -0.94
N LYS A 7 -6.89 0.21 -0.13
CA LYS A 7 -8.14 0.99 -0.15
C LYS A 7 -7.91 2.42 0.34
N ASP A 8 -6.70 2.68 0.82
CA ASP A 8 -6.37 3.65 1.81
C ASP A 8 -4.87 3.91 1.65
N GLY A 9 -4.48 5.17 1.47
CA GLY A 9 -3.06 5.53 1.50
C GLY A 9 -2.44 5.18 2.85
N GLY A 10 -1.13 5.34 2.98
CA GLY A 10 -0.46 5.19 4.29
C GLY A 10 -1.19 5.91 5.44
N PRO A 11 -1.64 7.18 5.27
CA PRO A 11 -2.35 7.90 6.31
C PRO A 11 -3.67 7.24 6.76
N GLU A 12 -4.45 6.70 5.85
CA GLU A 12 -5.69 6.00 6.15
C GLU A 12 -5.42 4.67 6.83
N PHE A 13 -4.44 3.90 6.34
CA PHE A 13 -4.03 2.62 6.94
C PHE A 13 -3.53 2.76 8.38
N PHE A 14 -2.74 3.80 8.69
CA PHE A 14 -2.27 4.05 10.07
C PHE A 14 -3.29 4.81 10.93
N GLY A 15 -4.48 5.11 10.40
CA GLY A 15 -5.50 5.88 11.11
C GLY A 15 -5.19 7.37 11.28
N LEU A 16 -4.16 7.90 10.62
CA LEU A 16 -3.80 9.33 10.66
C LEU A 16 -4.85 10.21 10.01
N SER A 17 -5.62 9.66 9.07
CA SER A 17 -6.78 10.34 8.46
C SER A 17 -8.02 10.34 9.38
N HIS A 18 -8.00 9.61 10.51
CA HIS A 18 -9.14 9.54 11.42
C HIS A 18 -9.36 10.90 12.14
N PRO A 19 -10.59 11.45 12.17
CA PRO A 19 -10.86 12.79 12.73
C PRO A 19 -10.35 12.97 14.17
N THR A 20 -10.50 11.94 15.00
CA THR A 20 -9.98 11.94 16.38
C THR A 20 -8.46 12.05 16.43
N ILE A 21 -7.74 11.28 15.62
CA ILE A 21 -6.27 11.29 15.57
C ILE A 21 -5.77 12.65 15.05
N GLN A 22 -6.42 13.20 14.01
CA GLN A 22 -6.11 14.54 13.52
C GLN A 22 -6.31 15.61 14.60
N ASN A 23 -7.38 15.53 15.40
CA ASN A 23 -7.61 16.47 16.49
C ASN A 23 -6.55 16.36 17.60
N LEU A 24 -6.11 15.14 17.91
CA LEU A 24 -5.03 14.91 18.87
C LEU A 24 -3.71 15.51 18.37
N ILE A 25 -3.35 15.28 17.10
CA ILE A 25 -2.15 15.87 16.47
C ILE A 25 -2.21 17.40 16.52
N GLN A 26 -3.38 18.01 16.26
CA GLN A 26 -3.58 19.46 16.37
C GLN A 26 -3.37 20.02 17.77
N SER A 27 -3.60 19.19 18.78
CA SER A 27 -3.49 19.55 20.20
C SER A 27 -2.06 19.42 20.73
N CYS A 28 -1.14 18.83 19.97
CA CYS A 28 0.24 18.65 20.40
C CYS A 28 1.03 19.99 20.50
N PRO A 29 1.94 20.12 21.47
CA PRO A 29 2.88 21.24 21.51
C PRO A 29 3.74 21.26 20.24
N GLY A 30 3.81 22.43 19.59
CA GLY A 30 4.65 22.61 18.40
C GLY A 30 3.95 22.42 17.06
N THR A 31 2.71 21.91 17.00
CA THR A 31 1.97 21.79 15.74
C THR A 31 1.80 23.12 15.01
N ARG A 32 1.69 24.23 15.75
CA ARG A 32 1.66 25.59 15.19
C ARG A 32 2.93 26.00 14.44
N LYS A 33 4.06 25.32 14.65
CA LYS A 33 5.33 25.56 13.94
C LYS A 33 5.37 24.86 12.57
N CYS A 34 4.46 23.91 12.33
CA CYS A 34 4.37 23.19 11.07
C CYS A 34 3.64 24.06 10.03
N SER A 35 4.39 24.84 9.26
CA SER A 35 3.83 25.79 8.27
C SER A 35 2.99 25.14 7.17
N LEU A 36 3.27 23.88 6.86
CA LEU A 36 2.54 23.09 5.85
C LEU A 36 1.38 22.28 6.43
N TYR A 37 1.17 22.33 7.75
CA TYR A 37 0.10 21.58 8.39
C TYR A 37 -1.27 22.15 8.03
N LYS A 38 -2.17 21.30 7.54
CA LYS A 38 -3.55 21.67 7.23
C LYS A 38 -4.43 21.44 8.44
N TRP A 39 -4.94 22.53 9.01
CA TRP A 39 -5.88 22.49 10.12
C TRP A 39 -7.23 21.93 9.68
N SER A 40 -7.83 21.10 10.54
CA SER A 40 -9.11 20.44 10.28
C SER A 40 -10.03 20.65 11.47
N LYS A 41 -11.29 21.01 11.22
CA LYS A 41 -12.28 21.18 12.28
C LYS A 41 -12.74 19.81 12.77
N PHE A 42 -12.65 19.59 14.07
CA PHE A 42 -13.17 18.37 14.69
C PHE A 42 -14.64 18.53 15.05
N GLU A 43 -15.48 17.66 14.50
CA GLU A 43 -16.91 17.57 14.83
C GLU A 43 -17.21 16.14 15.30
N VAL A 44 -17.80 16.01 16.48
CA VAL A 44 -18.19 14.70 17.02
C VAL A 44 -19.63 14.42 16.60
N SER A 45 -19.83 13.47 15.69
CA SER A 45 -21.16 12.90 15.45
C SER A 45 -21.57 12.06 16.66
N ARG A 46 -22.72 12.36 17.27
CA ARG A 46 -23.28 11.60 18.39
C ARG A 46 -23.97 10.32 17.89
N SER A 47 -23.26 9.42 17.24
CA SER A 47 -23.67 8.06 16.81
C SER A 47 -22.61 7.57 15.82
N ALA A 48 -22.18 6.32 15.78
CA ALA A 48 -22.54 5.10 16.47
C ALA A 48 -21.24 4.30 16.71
N GLU A 49 -21.27 3.30 17.58
CA GLU A 49 -20.21 2.29 17.62
C GLU A 49 -19.98 1.77 16.20
N LEU A 50 -18.85 2.12 15.60
CA LEU A 50 -18.47 1.57 14.32
C LEU A 50 -18.12 0.10 14.57
N PRO A 51 -18.69 -0.85 13.79
CA PRO A 51 -18.32 -2.24 13.90
C PRO A 51 -16.81 -2.37 13.75
N ILE A 52 -16.16 -2.98 14.73
CA ILE A 52 -14.74 -3.35 14.60
C ILE A 52 -14.70 -4.43 13.54
N GLU A 53 -14.22 -4.09 12.35
CA GLU A 53 -14.08 -5.05 11.26
C GLU A 53 -12.85 -5.92 11.56
N GLU A 54 -13.07 -7.13 12.07
CA GLU A 54 -11.98 -8.05 12.48
C GLU A 54 -11.01 -8.39 11.35
N ASN A 55 -11.42 -8.21 10.09
CA ASN A 55 -10.62 -8.49 8.90
C ASN A 55 -9.91 -7.24 8.33
N ASP A 56 -9.91 -6.12 9.06
CA ASP A 56 -9.20 -4.92 8.67
C ASP A 56 -7.68 -5.10 8.86
N ALA A 57 -6.92 -4.93 7.77
CA ALA A 57 -5.46 -5.05 7.78
C ALA A 57 -4.76 -3.97 8.62
N SER A 58 -5.42 -2.85 8.92
CA SER A 58 -4.88 -1.80 9.81
C SER A 58 -4.96 -2.17 11.29
N LEU A 59 -5.90 -3.05 11.66
CA LEU A 59 -6.18 -3.41 13.06
C LEU A 59 -5.83 -4.88 13.38
N ASN A 60 -5.66 -5.74 12.36
CA ASN A 60 -5.42 -7.16 12.53
C ASN A 60 -4.13 -7.63 11.81
N PHE A 61 -3.24 -8.24 12.58
CA PHE A 61 -1.96 -8.79 12.10
C PHE A 61 -2.12 -9.87 11.02
N ASP A 62 -3.04 -10.83 11.20
CA ASP A 62 -3.28 -11.90 10.23
C ASP A 62 -3.91 -11.37 8.94
N ALA A 63 -4.75 -10.33 9.04
CA ALA A 63 -5.27 -9.64 7.86
C ALA A 63 -4.15 -8.89 7.11
N LEU A 64 -3.26 -8.21 7.84
CA LEU A 64 -2.07 -7.56 7.27
C LEU A 64 -1.12 -8.56 6.60
N GLN A 65 -0.83 -9.68 7.25
CA GLN A 65 0.06 -10.69 6.70
C GLN A 65 -0.49 -11.28 5.39
N ARG A 66 -1.81 -11.52 5.34
CA ARG A 66 -2.50 -11.97 4.12
C ARG A 66 -2.44 -10.92 3.02
N SER A 67 -2.66 -9.64 3.32
CA SER A 67 -2.59 -8.57 2.33
C SER A 67 -1.17 -8.43 1.75
N ILE A 68 -0.14 -8.47 2.60
CA ILE A 68 1.27 -8.44 2.16
C ILE A 68 1.59 -9.63 1.27
N ALA A 69 1.20 -10.85 1.66
CA ALA A 69 1.44 -12.05 0.87
C ALA A 69 0.75 -11.96 -0.51
N PHE A 70 -0.50 -11.49 -0.54
CA PHE A 70 -1.24 -11.26 -1.77
C PHE A 70 -0.52 -10.28 -2.70
N TYR A 71 -0.09 -9.12 -2.20
CA TYR A 71 0.64 -8.15 -3.03
C TYR A 71 1.96 -8.69 -3.56
N LYS A 72 2.70 -9.46 -2.74
CA LYS A 72 3.95 -10.10 -3.20
C LYS A 72 3.70 -11.03 -4.39
N LEU A 73 2.66 -11.87 -4.31
CA LEU A 73 2.28 -12.76 -5.40
C LEU A 73 1.77 -11.99 -6.63
N TYR A 74 0.93 -10.98 -6.42
CA TYR A 74 0.39 -10.15 -7.50
C TYR A 74 1.50 -9.41 -8.25
N MET A 75 2.46 -8.83 -7.54
CA MET A 75 3.64 -8.19 -8.15
C MET A 75 4.50 -9.21 -8.91
N HIS A 76 4.67 -10.43 -8.40
CA HIS A 76 5.39 -11.49 -9.11
C HIS A 76 4.71 -11.87 -10.43
N MET A 77 3.38 -12.06 -10.41
CA MET A 77 2.62 -12.41 -11.62
C MET A 77 2.60 -11.27 -12.65
N LEU A 78 2.57 -10.01 -12.23
CA LEU A 78 2.69 -8.87 -13.15
C LEU A 78 4.07 -8.76 -13.82
N HIS A 79 5.13 -9.27 -13.18
CA HIS A 79 6.48 -9.27 -13.74
C HIS A 79 6.79 -10.46 -14.65
N GLU A 80 5.92 -11.49 -14.69
CA GLU A 80 6.09 -12.66 -15.58
C GLU A 80 5.50 -12.47 -17.00
N GLU A 81 4.82 -11.35 -17.29
CA GLU A 81 4.36 -11.02 -18.65
C GLU A 81 5.39 -10.18 -19.46
N GLN A 82 6.64 -10.63 -19.50
CA GLN A 82 7.57 -10.23 -20.57
C GLN A 82 7.72 -11.43 -21.52
N PRO A 83 7.38 -11.30 -22.82
CA PRO A 83 7.54 -12.41 -23.75
C PRO A 83 9.02 -12.78 -23.81
N VAL A 84 9.30 -14.07 -23.65
CA VAL A 84 10.63 -14.64 -23.88
C VAL A 84 10.98 -14.38 -25.35
N GLU A 85 11.83 -13.38 -25.60
CA GLU A 85 12.49 -13.17 -26.89
C GLU A 85 13.18 -14.49 -27.29
N PRO A 86 12.97 -15.00 -28.52
CA PRO A 86 13.57 -16.25 -28.95
C PRO A 86 15.10 -16.13 -28.89
N VAL A 87 15.74 -17.08 -28.19
CA VAL A 87 17.20 -17.26 -28.14
C VAL A 87 17.79 -17.15 -29.54
N THR A 88 18.38 -16.01 -29.85
CA THR A 88 19.11 -15.79 -31.09
C THR A 88 20.42 -16.54 -30.96
N ARG A 89 20.46 -17.71 -31.61
CA ARG A 89 21.61 -18.55 -31.99
C ARG A 89 22.96 -18.06 -31.43
N GLU A 90 23.51 -18.86 -30.52
CA GLU A 90 24.92 -18.82 -30.16
C GLU A 90 25.79 -18.88 -31.43
N ASN A 91 26.39 -17.75 -31.81
CA ASN A 91 27.41 -17.70 -32.83
C ASN A 91 28.68 -18.31 -32.25
N ASN A 92 28.80 -19.64 -32.38
CA ASN A 92 29.98 -20.37 -31.99
C ASN A 92 31.10 -20.01 -32.96
N LEU A 93 32.23 -19.52 -32.44
CA LEU A 93 33.43 -19.12 -33.20
C LEU A 93 33.91 -20.13 -34.27
N ARG A 94 33.50 -21.40 -34.16
CA ARG A 94 33.78 -22.44 -35.15
C ARG A 94 33.15 -22.14 -36.53
N ASP A 95 31.99 -21.49 -36.57
CA ASP A 95 31.24 -21.25 -37.82
C ASP A 95 31.81 -20.03 -38.58
N LEU A 96 32.53 -19.14 -37.89
CA LEU A 96 33.21 -17.98 -38.48
C LEU A 96 34.59 -18.34 -39.08
N LEU A 97 35.25 -19.38 -38.57
CA LEU A 97 36.60 -19.76 -38.99
C LEU A 97 36.63 -20.67 -40.23
N MET A 98 35.47 -21.18 -40.65
CA MET A 98 35.30 -22.09 -41.79
C MET A 98 34.64 -21.41 -43.02
N ALA A 99 34.57 -20.08 -43.04
CA ALA A 99 34.10 -19.27 -44.18
C ALA A 99 35.26 -18.62 -44.93
#